data_AF-A0A959L5H8-F1
#
_entry.id   AF-A0A959L5H8-F1
#
_cell.length_a   1.000
_cell.length_b   1.000
_cell.length_c   1.000
_cell.angle_alpha   90.00
_cell.angle_beta   90.00
_cell.angle_gamma   90.00
#
_symmetry.space_group_name_H-M   'P 1'
#
loop_
_entity.id
_entity.type
_entity.pdbx_description
1 polymer ?
#
loop_
_entity_poly.entity_id
_entity_poly.type
_entity_poly.pdbx_seq_one_letter_code
_entity_poly.pdbx_strand_id
1 'polypeptide(L)' 'KHIFCGHYHVEKNAFQGNVSVTVTPSLFFQIEQFNSDFAIDHFNIAYRSINIEKGIIRTDVHYLTGNRTKP' A
#
# COMPACT_ATOMS: atom_id res chain seq x y z
N LYS A 1 5.49 -17.80 -0.68
CA LYS A 1 6.57 -16.80 -0.50
C LYS A 1 5.92 -15.41 -0.52
N HIS A 2 6.35 -14.48 0.32
CA HIS A 2 5.75 -13.13 0.40
C HIS A 2 6.81 -12.07 0.12
N ILE A 3 6.50 -11.12 -0.75
CA ILE A 3 7.33 -9.96 -1.08
C ILE A 3 6.55 -8.72 -0.68
N PHE A 4 7.11 -7.92 0.21
CA PHE A 4 6.56 -6.62 0.61
C PHE A 4 7.42 -5.52 -0.01
N CYS A 5 6.80 -4.58 -0.71
CA CYS A 5 7.49 -3.49 -1.39
C CYS A 5 6.68 -2.18 -1.36
N GLY A 6 7.26 -1.10 -1.89
CA GLY A 6 6.62 0.21 -2.03
C GLY A 6 6.73 0.73 -3.47
N HIS A 7 7.14 1.99 -3.62
CA HIS A 7 7.41 2.69 -4.90
C HIS A 7 6.19 3.10 -5.74
N TYR A 8 5.15 2.28 -5.81
CA TYR A 8 3.98 2.59 -6.65
C TYR A 8 2.97 3.54 -6.01
N HIS A 9 3.18 3.94 -4.73
CA HIS A 9 2.31 4.89 -4.03
C HIS A 9 0.82 4.48 -4.13
N VAL A 10 0.53 3.20 -3.91
CA VAL A 10 -0.83 2.64 -3.97
C VAL A 10 -0.87 1.34 -3.17
N GLU A 11 -2.03 1.01 -2.60
CA GLU A 11 -2.25 -0.34 -2.08
C GLU A 11 -2.51 -1.29 -3.23
N LYS A 12 -1.70 -2.35 -3.34
CA LYS A 12 -1.89 -3.38 -4.36
C LYS A 12 -1.42 -4.74 -3.90
N ASN A 13 -2.13 -5.77 -4.36
CA ASN A 13 -1.71 -7.15 -4.19
C ASN A 13 -1.67 -7.83 -5.56
N ALA A 14 -0.61 -8.60 -5.81
CA ALA A 14 -0.45 -9.41 -7.00
C ALA A 14 0.01 -10.81 -6.62
N PHE A 15 -0.39 -11.79 -7.42
CA PHE A 15 -0.03 -13.19 -7.21
C PHE A 15 0.55 -13.76 -8.50
N GLN A 16 1.72 -14.38 -8.39
CA GLN A 16 2.36 -15.10 -9.48
C GLN A 16 2.79 -16.47 -8.97
N GLY A 17 2.07 -17.52 -9.36
CA GLY A 17 2.28 -18.86 -8.81
C GLY A 17 2.15 -18.89 -7.29
N ASN A 18 3.20 -19.32 -6.59
CA ASN A 18 3.26 -19.39 -5.11
C ASN A 18 3.90 -18.15 -4.44
N VAL A 19 4.05 -17.05 -5.21
CA VAL A 19 4.58 -15.77 -4.73
C VAL A 19 3.44 -14.78 -4.62
N SER A 20 3.29 -14.22 -3.43
CA SER A 20 2.40 -13.09 -3.14
C SER A 20 3.25 -11.83 -3.04
N VAL A 21 2.93 -10.82 -3.85
CA VAL A 21 3.57 -9.50 -3.85
C VAL A 21 2.57 -8.48 -3.33
N THR A 22 2.98 -7.72 -2.34
CA THR A 22 2.13 -6.74 -1.67
C THR A 22 2.83 -5.40 -1.65
N VAL A 23 2.16 -4.40 -2.21
CA VAL A 23 2.62 -3.01 -2.25
C VAL A 23 2.03 -2.26 -1.05
N THR A 24 2.90 -1.59 -0.31
CA THR A 24 2.54 -0.68 0.78
C THR A 24 2.39 0.74 0.23
N PRO A 25 1.30 1.46 0.57
CA PRO A 25 1.12 2.86 0.18
C PRO A 25 2.25 3.76 0.67
N SER A 26 2.34 4.94 0.06
CA SER A 26 3.31 5.97 0.44
C SER A 26 2.88 6.71 1.72
N LEU A 27 3.86 7.30 2.40
CA LEU A 27 3.66 8.20 3.54
C LEU A 27 3.48 9.66 3.12
N PHE A 28 3.23 9.95 1.84
CA PHE A 28 3.10 11.33 1.36
C PHE A 28 1.86 11.57 0.48
N PHE A 29 1.72 10.85 -0.63
CA PHE A 29 0.52 10.84 -1.48
C PHE A 29 0.42 9.52 -2.23
N GLN A 30 -0.79 9.19 -2.67
CA GLN A 30 -1.06 8.03 -3.50
C GLN A 30 -1.27 8.44 -4.96
N ILE A 31 -0.87 7.57 -5.89
CA ILE A 31 -0.96 7.79 -7.34
C ILE A 31 -2.22 7.14 -7.86
N GLU A 32 -2.93 7.85 -8.74
CA GLU A 32 -4.07 7.31 -9.48
C GLU A 32 -3.58 6.26 -10.49
N GLN A 33 -3.94 5.00 -10.25
CA GLN A 33 -3.38 3.85 -10.97
C GLN A 33 -4.06 3.57 -12.31
N PHE A 34 -5.20 4.20 -12.59
CA PHE A 34 -5.96 4.00 -13.83
C PHE A 34 -5.82 5.15 -14.83
N ASN A 35 -5.17 6.24 -14.44
CA ASN A 35 -4.91 7.37 -15.32
C ASN A 35 -3.67 7.10 -16.19
N SER A 36 -3.73 7.48 -17.46
CA SER A 36 -2.59 7.39 -18.38
C SER A 36 -1.49 8.39 -18.04
N ASP A 37 -1.87 9.52 -17.47
CA ASP A 37 -0.95 10.56 -17.01
C ASP A 37 -0.77 10.48 -15.49
N PHE A 38 0.37 10.97 -15.00
CA PHE A 38 0.61 11.08 -13.56
C PHE A 38 -0.45 11.98 -12.92
N ALA A 39 -1.21 11.40 -11.99
CA ALA A 39 -2.17 12.13 -11.18
C ALA A 39 -2.10 11.65 -9.72
N ILE A 40 -2.26 12.59 -8.80
CA ILE A 40 -2.41 12.29 -7.38
C ILE A 40 -3.85 11.83 -7.17
N ASP A 41 -4.02 10.63 -6.62
CA ASP A 41 -5.31 10.14 -6.15
C ASP A 41 -5.69 10.86 -4.85
N HIS A 42 -4.89 10.67 -3.79
CA HIS A 42 -5.13 11.33 -2.51
C HIS A 42 -3.88 11.48 -1.63
N PHE A 43 -3.95 12.38 -0.65
CA PHE A 43 -2.87 12.65 0.31
C PHE A 43 -2.96 11.84 1.61
N ASN A 44 -3.95 10.94 1.74
CA ASN A 44 -4.02 10.09 2.93
C ASN A 44 -2.78 9.19 2.98
N ILE A 45 -2.03 9.30 4.07
CA ILE A 45 -0.86 8.46 4.34
C ILE A 45 -1.34 7.13 4.92
N ALA A 46 -0.62 6.05 4.64
CA ALA A 46 -0.96 4.73 5.17
C ALA A 46 0.29 3.97 5.58
N TYR A 47 0.10 2.99 6.47
CA TYR A 47 1.14 2.01 6.79
C TYR A 47 0.56 0.60 6.69
N ARG A 48 1.43 -0.40 6.65
CA ARG A 48 1.04 -1.81 6.62
C ARG A 48 1.48 -2.51 7.90
N SER A 49 0.55 -3.16 8.59
CA SER A 49 0.87 -4.11 9.65
C SER A 49 1.11 -5.50 9.02
N ILE A 50 2.14 -6.19 9.52
CA ILE A 50 2.45 -7.58 9.14
C ILE A 50 2.55 -8.36 10.45
N ASN A 51 1.61 -9.28 10.66
CA ASN A 51 1.61 -10.20 11.79
C ASN A 51 1.97 -11.59 11.28
N ILE A 52 2.93 -12.24 11.94
CA ILE A 52 3.43 -13.56 11.60
C ILE A 52 3.25 -14.46 12.82
N GLU A 53 2.30 -15.39 12.74
CA GLU A 53 1.95 -16.28 13.85
C GLU A 53 1.74 -17.71 13.35
N LYS A 54 2.43 -18.68 13.96
CA LYS A 54 2.30 -20.12 13.65
C LYS A 54 2.43 -20.44 12.15
N GLY A 55 3.30 -19.72 11.43
CA GLY A 55 3.51 -19.90 9.99
C GLY A 55 2.44 -19.26 9.10
N ILE A 56 1.45 -18.59 9.69
CA ILE A 56 0.45 -17.80 8.97
C ILE A 56 0.91 -16.34 8.94
N ILE A 57 0.85 -15.72 7.77
CA ILE A 57 1.10 -14.28 7.61
C ILE A 57 -0.24 -13.59 7.41
N ARG A 58 -0.53 -12.62 8.28
CA ARG A 58 -1.67 -11.69 8.16
C ARG A 58 -1.12 -10.30 7.90
N THR A 59 -1.77 -9.56 7.01
CA THR A 59 -1.37 -8.20 6.71
C THR A 59 -2.56 -7.30 6.45
N ASP A 60 -2.49 -6.08 6.96
CA ASP A 60 -3.55 -5.08 6.90
C ASP A 60 -2.94 -3.73 6.54
N VAL A 61 -3.65 -2.93 5.76
CA VAL A 61 -3.30 -1.54 5.47
C VAL A 61 -4.14 -0.62 6.33
N HIS A 62 -3.49 0.32 6.98
CA HIS A 62 -4.10 1.31 7.85
C HIS A 62 -3.88 2.68 7.26
N TYR A 63 -4.94 3.27 6.70
CA TYR A 63 -4.93 4.66 6.29
C TYR A 63 -5.12 5.55 7.51
N LEU A 64 -4.22 6.51 7.69
CA LEU A 64 -4.33 7.51 8.73
C LEU A 64 -5.29 8.60 8.26
N THR A 65 -6.44 8.68 8.89
CA THR A 65 -7.34 9.83 8.75
C THR A 65 -6.79 10.99 9.57
N GLY A 66 -5.81 11.71 9.01
CA GLY A 66 -5.30 12.95 9.58
C GLY A 66 -6.20 14.14 9.27
N ASN A 67 -6.38 15.05 10.23
CA ASN A 67 -6.96 16.37 9.97
C ASN A 67 -6.15 17.02 8.84
N ARG A 68 -6.80 17.22 7.68
CA ARG A 68 -6.20 17.81 6.48
C ARG A 68 -5.63 19.18 6.81
N THR A 69 -4.36 19.26 7.20
CA THR A 69 -3.57 20.46 6.92
C THR A 69 -3.37 20.43 5.42
N LYS A 70 -4.22 21.19 4.70
CA LYS A 70 -4.00 21.44 3.28
C LYS A 70 -2.55 21.91 3.11
N PRO A 71 -1.83 21.42 2.10
CA PRO A 71 -0.56 22.02 1.72
C PRO A 71 -0.76 23.50 1.32
#